data_AF-A0A453IW78-F1
#
_entry.id   AF-A0A453IW78-F1
#
_cell.length_a   1.000
_cell.length_b   1.000
_cell.length_c   1.000
_cell.angle_alpha   90.00
_cell.angle_beta   90.00
_cell.angle_gamma   90.00
#
_symmetry.space_group_name_H-M   'P 1'
#
loop_
_entity.id
_entity.type
_entity.pdbx_description
1 polymer ?
#
loop_
_entity_poly.entity_id
_entity_poly.type
_entity_poly.pdbx_seq_one_letter_code
_entity_poly.pdbx_strand_id
1 'polypeptide(L)'
;SLSFLAQATARALASQCVSYSIDMRPPLPLLLPLLLATFFAIAHAETDTVAAPSPTLATYPPPPPPPPAWTPVSSPRSPPQASTTVSPPPSPPPAWTPVANVNVQSIKQVGQFAVRIHALHVEVDLVFVEVVSCRTQPSSDGFIYQLVVAVTGSGAESPQYDAVVWGILGTMRWELRSFKPK
;
A
#
# COMPACT_ATOMS: atom_id res chain seq x y z
N SER A 1 -6.68 35.73 -20.84
CA SER A 1 -5.38 35.21 -21.32
C SER A 1 -4.52 34.55 -20.26
N LEU A 2 -4.32 35.09 -19.05
CA LEU A 2 -3.44 34.44 -18.05
C LEU A 2 -3.96 33.09 -17.51
N SER A 3 -5.28 32.92 -17.37
CA SER A 3 -5.87 31.68 -16.84
C SER A 3 -5.68 30.49 -17.79
N PHE A 4 -5.70 30.74 -19.10
CA PHE A 4 -5.43 29.71 -20.11
C PHE A 4 -3.97 29.28 -20.13
N LEU A 5 -3.04 30.20 -19.89
CA LEU A 5 -1.62 29.89 -19.81
C LEU A 5 -1.30 29.08 -18.55
N ALA A 6 -1.90 29.43 -17.41
CA ALA A 6 -1.75 28.66 -16.17
C ALA A 6 -2.35 27.24 -16.28
N GLN A 7 -3.49 27.09 -16.94
CA GLN A 7 -4.14 25.79 -17.12
C GLN A 7 -3.45 24.92 -18.18
N ALA A 8 -2.88 25.53 -19.23
CA ALA A 8 -2.03 24.85 -20.20
C ALA A 8 -0.74 24.33 -19.54
N THR A 9 -0.11 25.13 -18.68
CA THR A 9 1.07 24.71 -17.91
C THR A 9 0.74 23.60 -16.91
N ALA A 10 -0.40 23.68 -16.21
CA ALA A 10 -0.82 22.62 -15.30
C ALA A 10 -1.11 21.29 -16.02
N ARG A 11 -1.70 21.32 -17.23
CA ARG A 11 -1.91 20.11 -18.04
C ARG A 11 -0.62 19.57 -18.62
N ALA A 12 0.32 20.43 -19.01
CA ALA A 12 1.66 20.02 -19.45
C ALA A 12 2.42 19.31 -18.31
N LEU A 13 2.38 19.86 -17.10
CA LEU A 13 2.99 19.27 -15.90
C LEU A 13 2.32 17.94 -15.51
N ALA A 14 0.99 17.84 -15.59
CA ALA A 14 0.28 16.58 -15.32
C ALA A 14 0.59 15.50 -16.36
N SER A 15 0.69 15.84 -17.65
CA SER A 15 1.15 14.93 -18.70
C SER A 15 2.61 14.50 -18.48
N GLN A 16 3.46 15.41 -18.01
CA GLN A 16 4.85 15.11 -17.70
C GLN A 16 4.97 14.17 -16.48
N CYS A 17 4.16 14.35 -15.44
CA CYS A 17 4.10 13.45 -14.28
C CYS A 17 3.63 12.03 -14.63
N VAL A 18 2.72 11.89 -15.61
CA VAL A 18 2.30 10.58 -16.12
C VAL A 18 3.41 9.91 -16.92
N SER A 19 4.17 10.65 -17.73
CA SER A 19 5.33 10.11 -18.45
C SER A 19 6.51 9.76 -17.52
N TYR A 20 6.74 10.53 -16.45
CA TYR A 20 7.81 10.26 -15.47
C TYR A 20 7.55 9.05 -14.56
N SER A 21 6.34 8.48 -14.58
CA SER A 21 6.04 7.24 -13.82
C SER A 21 6.43 5.96 -14.57
N ILE A 22 6.83 6.06 -15.85
CA ILE A 22 7.24 4.89 -16.67
C ILE A 22 8.77 4.68 -16.67
N ASP A 23 9.58 5.64 -16.24
CA ASP A 23 11.04 5.52 -16.25
C ASP A 23 11.63 5.67 -14.84
N MET A 24 11.94 4.55 -14.18
CA MET A 24 12.56 4.53 -12.86
C MET A 24 14.05 4.87 -12.92
N ARG A 25 14.39 6.16 -13.03
CA ARG A 25 15.47 6.83 -12.27
C ARG A 25 15.40 8.34 -12.52
N PRO A 26 15.12 9.21 -11.51
CA PRO A 26 15.25 10.64 -11.74
C PRO A 26 16.72 10.96 -12.05
N PRO A 27 17.02 11.63 -13.17
CA PRO A 27 18.39 12.05 -13.46
C PRO A 27 18.81 13.05 -12.37
N LEU A 28 19.97 12.80 -11.77
CA LEU A 28 20.62 13.63 -10.72
C LEU A 28 20.53 15.16 -10.94
N PRO A 29 20.56 15.73 -12.17
CA PRO A 29 20.40 17.18 -12.36
C PRO A 29 19.01 17.76 -12.00
N LEU A 30 17.95 16.95 -11.85
CA LEU A 30 16.59 17.45 -11.53
C LEU A 30 16.27 17.47 -10.03
N LEU A 31 17.09 16.82 -9.21
CA LEU A 31 16.95 16.82 -7.75
C LEU A 31 17.34 18.17 -7.14
N LEU A 32 18.40 18.79 -7.68
CA LEU A 32 18.94 20.05 -7.19
C LEU A 32 17.97 21.24 -7.33
N PRO A 33 17.31 21.51 -8.49
CA PRO A 33 16.36 22.62 -8.59
C PRO A 33 15.10 22.39 -7.75
N LEU A 34 14.66 21.13 -7.56
CA LEU A 34 13.50 20.81 -6.73
C LEU A 34 13.78 21.07 -5.23
N LEU A 35 14.98 20.73 -4.76
CA LEU A 35 15.45 21.03 -3.40
C LEU A 35 15.66 22.53 -3.16
N LEU A 36 16.11 23.28 -4.19
CA LEU A 36 16.27 24.73 -4.09
C LEU A 36 14.91 25.45 -4.01
N ALA A 37 13.90 24.98 -4.76
CA ALA A 37 12.57 25.57 -4.77
C ALA A 37 11.84 25.42 -3.42
N THR A 38 11.99 24.27 -2.74
CA THR A 38 11.44 24.07 -1.40
C THR A 38 12.13 24.93 -0.34
N PHE A 39 13.44 25.16 -0.46
CA PHE A 39 14.17 26.05 0.47
C PHE A 39 13.70 27.51 0.35
N PHE A 40 13.47 28.01 -0.87
CA PHE A 40 13.01 29.39 -1.08
C PHE A 40 11.57 29.63 -0.59
N ALA A 41 10.71 28.61 -0.58
CA ALA A 41 9.34 28.72 -0.06
C ALA A 41 9.28 28.85 1.48
N ILE A 42 10.29 28.37 2.21
CA ILE A 42 10.31 28.38 3.68
C ILE A 42 10.84 29.73 4.22
N ALA A 43 11.67 30.44 3.45
CA ALA A 43 12.35 31.65 3.92
C ALA A 43 11.50 32.95 3.87
N HIS A 44 10.28 32.93 3.31
CA HIS A 44 9.50 34.15 3.06
C HIS A 44 8.32 34.38 4.01
N ALA A 45 8.31 33.69 5.15
CA ALA A 45 7.24 33.80 6.16
C ALA A 45 7.78 34.14 7.55
N GLU A 46 8.51 35.26 7.67
CA GLU A 46 8.58 35.98 8.94
C GLU A 46 8.60 37.49 8.66
N THR A 47 7.44 38.11 8.80
CA THR A 47 7.22 39.40 9.48
C THR A 47 5.76 39.74 9.27
N ASP A 48 4.91 39.35 10.22
CA ASP A 48 3.78 40.21 10.56
C ASP A 48 3.44 40.03 12.04
N THR A 49 3.91 41.03 12.80
CA THR A 49 3.50 41.26 14.18
C THR A 49 2.15 41.96 14.15
N VAL A 50 1.07 41.25 14.48
CA VAL A 50 -0.18 41.89 14.94
C VAL A 50 -0.71 41.14 16.16
N ALA A 51 -0.65 41.86 17.28
CA ALA A 51 -1.42 41.76 18.51
C ALA A 51 -2.18 40.45 18.80
N ALA A 52 -1.72 39.77 19.86
CA ALA A 52 -2.49 38.73 20.54
C ALA A 52 -3.81 39.28 21.12
N PRO A 53 -4.97 38.69 20.80
CA PRO A 53 -6.10 38.73 21.72
C PRO A 53 -5.83 37.72 22.86
N SER A 54 -5.92 38.19 24.11
CA SER A 54 -5.86 37.32 25.30
C SER A 54 -6.84 36.14 25.15
N PRO A 55 -6.42 34.89 25.46
CA PRO A 55 -7.39 33.82 25.60
C PRO A 55 -8.21 34.08 26.86
N THR A 56 -9.46 34.52 26.67
CA THR A 56 -10.49 34.42 27.71
C THR A 56 -10.52 32.97 28.19
N LEU A 57 -10.34 32.81 29.51
CA LEU A 57 -10.46 31.57 30.26
C LEU A 57 -11.78 30.88 29.88
N ALA A 58 -11.72 29.93 28.96
CA ALA A 58 -12.83 29.04 28.71
C ALA A 58 -13.00 28.20 29.97
N THR A 59 -14.02 28.51 30.76
CA THR A 59 -14.52 27.65 31.83
C THR A 59 -14.94 26.33 31.18
N TYR A 60 -14.04 25.35 31.20
CA TYR A 60 -14.39 23.98 30.90
C TYR A 60 -15.44 23.52 31.92
N PRO A 61 -16.61 23.02 31.50
CA PRO A 61 -17.51 22.35 32.43
C PRO A 61 -16.77 21.13 33.03
N PRO A 62 -16.99 20.82 34.32
CA PRO A 62 -16.41 19.63 34.92
C PRO A 62 -16.87 18.38 34.14
N PRO A 63 -16.04 17.32 34.08
CA PRO A 63 -16.43 16.07 33.43
C PRO A 63 -17.70 15.50 34.09
N PRO A 64 -18.58 14.81 33.33
CA PRO A 64 -19.74 14.14 33.90
C PRO A 64 -19.29 13.08 34.92
N PRO A 65 -20.08 12.84 35.98
CA PRO A 65 -19.78 11.78 36.94
C PRO A 65 -19.74 10.42 36.24
N PRO A 66 -18.92 9.46 36.73
CA PRO A 66 -18.94 8.10 36.21
C PRO A 66 -20.33 7.49 36.38
N PRO A 67 -20.78 6.63 35.45
CA PRO A 67 -22.04 5.91 35.62
C PRO A 67 -21.98 5.06 36.90
N PRO A 68 -23.13 4.82 37.56
CA PRO A 68 -23.17 3.94 38.73
C PRO A 68 -22.56 2.59 38.34
N ALA A 69 -21.65 2.10 39.17
CA ALA A 69 -21.10 0.77 39.02
C ALA A 69 -22.28 -0.22 39.00
N TRP A 70 -22.52 -0.83 37.85
CA TRP A 70 -23.43 -1.96 37.75
C TRP A 70 -22.91 -3.02 38.72
N THR A 71 -23.65 -3.21 39.82
CA THR A 71 -23.45 -4.38 40.68
C THR A 71 -23.56 -5.61 39.78
N PRO A 72 -22.60 -6.54 39.83
CA PRO A 72 -22.77 -7.79 39.10
C PRO A 72 -24.01 -8.48 39.68
N VAL A 73 -25.05 -8.60 38.86
CA VAL A 73 -26.19 -9.43 39.20
C VAL A 73 -25.65 -10.85 39.31
N SER A 74 -25.60 -11.37 40.54
CA SER A 74 -25.23 -12.75 40.83
C SER A 74 -26.17 -13.65 40.03
N SER A 75 -25.69 -14.16 38.91
CA SER A 75 -26.39 -15.21 38.17
C SER A 75 -26.50 -16.45 39.07
N PRO A 76 -27.65 -17.12 39.17
CA PRO A 76 -27.77 -18.34 39.95
C PRO A 76 -26.83 -19.41 39.38
N ARG A 77 -25.96 -19.93 40.25
CA ARG A 77 -24.98 -20.98 39.95
C ARG A 77 -25.74 -22.23 39.46
N SER A 78 -25.77 -22.43 38.15
CA SER A 78 -26.22 -23.69 37.55
C SER A 78 -25.26 -24.81 37.98
N PRO A 79 -25.76 -26.04 38.23
CA PRO A 79 -24.92 -27.16 38.66
C PRO A 79 -23.84 -27.46 37.61
N PRO A 80 -22.69 -28.03 38.00
CA PRO A 80 -21.61 -28.33 37.08
C PRO A 80 -22.04 -29.43 36.11
N GLN A 81 -22.61 -29.05 34.97
CA GLN A 81 -22.58 -29.90 33.79
C GLN A 81 -21.12 -29.96 33.36
N ALA A 82 -20.55 -31.16 33.44
CA ALA A 82 -19.26 -31.49 32.86
C ALA A 82 -19.28 -31.08 31.38
N SER A 83 -18.78 -29.88 31.10
CA SER A 83 -18.49 -29.44 29.75
C SER A 83 -17.21 -30.14 29.37
N THR A 84 -17.32 -31.31 28.76
CA THR A 84 -16.26 -31.77 27.86
C THR A 84 -16.15 -30.69 26.78
N THR A 85 -15.22 -29.76 26.97
CA THR A 85 -14.81 -28.80 25.95
C THR A 85 -14.17 -29.60 24.82
N VAL A 86 -15.01 -30.14 23.93
CA VAL A 86 -14.58 -30.61 22.62
C VAL A 86 -14.37 -29.34 21.81
N SER A 87 -13.13 -28.86 21.74
CA SER A 87 -12.76 -27.78 20.85
C SER A 87 -13.28 -28.09 19.44
N PRO A 88 -13.97 -27.16 18.75
CA PRO A 88 -14.34 -27.38 17.36
C PRO A 88 -13.06 -27.66 16.55
N PRO A 89 -13.12 -28.52 15.52
CA PRO A 89 -11.98 -28.77 14.66
C PRO A 89 -11.48 -27.45 14.05
N PRO A 90 -10.16 -27.29 13.85
CA PRO A 90 -9.62 -26.08 13.26
C PRO A 90 -10.25 -25.83 11.89
N SER A 91 -10.66 -24.57 11.63
CA SER A 91 -11.20 -24.17 10.34
C SER A 91 -10.22 -24.54 9.22
N PRO A 92 -10.68 -25.09 8.08
CA PRO A 92 -9.82 -25.41 6.96
C PRO A 92 -9.12 -24.13 6.44
N PRO A 93 -7.90 -24.25 5.91
CA PRO A 93 -7.17 -23.09 5.39
C PRO A 93 -7.97 -22.42 4.26
N PRO A 94 -7.86 -21.09 4.10
CA PRO A 94 -8.58 -20.36 3.06
C PRO A 94 -8.28 -20.95 1.68
N ALA A 95 -9.30 -21.13 0.84
CA ALA A 95 -9.11 -21.68 -0.49
C ALA A 95 -8.45 -20.65 -1.44
N TRP A 96 -7.69 -21.16 -2.41
CA TRP A 96 -7.19 -20.33 -3.51
C TRP A 96 -8.32 -19.92 -4.44
N THR A 97 -8.42 -18.63 -4.73
CA THR A 97 -9.42 -18.06 -5.64
C THR A 97 -8.74 -17.53 -6.90
N PRO A 98 -9.11 -17.98 -8.10
CA PRO A 98 -8.56 -17.43 -9.34
C PRO A 98 -9.02 -15.98 -9.54
N VAL A 99 -8.12 -15.13 -10.02
CA VAL A 99 -8.43 -13.73 -10.37
C VAL A 99 -8.88 -13.69 -11.82
N ALA A 100 -10.15 -13.35 -12.05
CA ALA A 100 -10.76 -13.37 -13.38
C ALA A 100 -10.12 -12.39 -14.37
N ASN A 101 -9.76 -11.18 -13.91
CA ASN A 101 -9.11 -10.17 -14.73
C ASN A 101 -7.76 -9.76 -14.12
N VAL A 102 -6.68 -10.32 -14.66
CA VAL A 102 -5.30 -10.01 -14.24
C VAL A 102 -4.76 -8.71 -14.81
N ASN A 103 -5.46 -8.09 -15.76
CA ASN A 103 -5.02 -6.86 -16.42
C ASN A 103 -5.34 -5.60 -15.62
N VAL A 104 -5.95 -5.72 -14.45
CA VAL A 104 -6.17 -4.59 -13.54
C VAL A 104 -4.85 -4.10 -12.93
N GLN A 105 -4.76 -2.79 -12.69
CA GLN A 105 -3.50 -2.15 -12.26
C GLN A 105 -2.94 -2.73 -10.96
N SER A 106 -3.79 -3.03 -9.98
CA SER A 106 -3.34 -3.62 -8.71
C SER A 106 -2.63 -4.96 -8.89
N ILE A 107 -3.09 -5.82 -9.81
CA ILE A 107 -2.47 -7.12 -10.08
C ILE A 107 -1.18 -6.96 -10.88
N LYS A 108 -1.16 -6.03 -11.85
CA LYS A 108 0.08 -5.68 -12.58
C LYS A 108 1.16 -5.17 -11.64
N GLN A 109 0.81 -4.35 -10.65
CA GLN A 109 1.75 -3.85 -9.66
C GLN A 109 2.36 -4.99 -8.81
N VAL A 110 1.58 -6.00 -8.44
CA VAL A 110 2.11 -7.19 -7.74
C VAL A 110 3.10 -7.94 -8.62
N GLY A 111 2.79 -8.10 -9.92
CA GLY A 111 3.70 -8.72 -10.88
C GLY A 111 5.01 -7.92 -11.08
N GLN A 112 4.90 -6.60 -11.25
CA GLN A 112 6.05 -5.70 -11.38
C GLN A 112 6.95 -5.73 -10.14
N PHE A 113 6.35 -5.74 -8.95
CA PHE A 113 7.09 -5.89 -7.70
C PHE A 113 7.87 -7.21 -7.66
N ALA A 114 7.23 -8.33 -8.01
CA ALA A 114 7.88 -9.65 -7.99
C ALA A 114 9.09 -9.69 -8.92
N VAL A 115 8.93 -9.23 -10.16
CA VAL A 115 10.03 -9.21 -11.14
C VAL A 115 11.15 -8.29 -10.68
N ARG A 116 10.83 -7.09 -10.20
CA ARG A 116 11.85 -6.13 -9.77
C ARG A 116 12.66 -6.61 -8.57
N ILE A 117 12.02 -7.18 -7.56
CA ILE A 117 12.74 -7.71 -6.39
C ILE A 117 13.61 -8.90 -6.78
N HIS A 118 13.13 -9.79 -7.65
CA HIS A 118 13.94 -10.91 -8.13
C HIS A 118 15.14 -10.43 -8.95
N ALA A 119 14.92 -9.56 -9.94
CA ALA A 119 15.97 -8.97 -10.78
C ALA A 119 17.09 -8.32 -9.94
N LEU A 120 16.70 -7.56 -8.90
CA LEU A 120 17.66 -6.95 -7.97
C LEU A 120 18.40 -7.98 -7.11
N HIS A 121 17.74 -9.06 -6.70
CA HIS A 121 18.32 -10.06 -5.80
C HIS A 121 19.36 -10.94 -6.50
N VAL A 122 19.11 -11.31 -7.75
CA VAL A 122 20.01 -12.17 -8.54
C VAL A 122 20.86 -11.40 -9.56
N GLU A 123 20.80 -10.07 -9.53
CA GLU A 123 21.58 -9.16 -10.40
C GLU A 123 21.44 -9.46 -11.90
N VAL A 124 20.20 -9.69 -12.36
CA VAL A 124 19.88 -9.86 -13.79
C VAL A 124 18.89 -8.81 -14.29
N ASP A 125 18.98 -8.49 -15.57
CA ASP A 125 18.07 -7.57 -16.24
C ASP A 125 16.80 -8.31 -16.69
N LEU A 126 15.85 -8.49 -15.77
CA LEU A 126 14.50 -8.94 -16.11
C LEU A 126 13.53 -7.77 -16.22
N VAL A 127 12.76 -7.76 -17.30
CA VAL A 127 11.73 -6.74 -17.54
C VAL A 127 10.36 -7.40 -17.51
N PHE A 128 9.46 -6.87 -16.69
CA PHE A 128 8.08 -7.32 -16.60
C PHE A 128 7.33 -7.04 -17.91
N VAL A 129 6.68 -8.06 -18.48
CA VAL A 129 5.82 -7.92 -19.66
C VAL A 129 4.36 -7.90 -19.22
N GLU A 130 3.89 -8.97 -18.60
CA GLU A 130 2.51 -9.09 -18.15
C GLU A 130 2.33 -10.17 -17.07
N VAL A 131 1.15 -10.15 -16.44
CA VAL A 131 0.67 -11.26 -15.60
C VAL A 131 -0.20 -12.15 -16.49
N VAL A 132 0.22 -13.41 -16.67
CA VAL A 132 -0.48 -14.42 -17.48
C VAL A 132 -1.66 -15.00 -16.69
N SER A 133 -1.46 -15.30 -15.40
CA SER A 133 -2.53 -15.72 -14.50
C SER A 133 -2.23 -15.36 -13.06
N CYS A 134 -3.27 -15.28 -12.24
CA CYS A 134 -3.14 -15.01 -10.80
C CYS A 134 -4.21 -15.76 -10.01
N ARG A 135 -3.83 -16.28 -8.84
CA ARG A 135 -4.74 -16.76 -7.80
C ARG A 135 -4.39 -16.13 -6.46
N THR A 136 -5.39 -15.88 -5.64
CA THR A 136 -5.23 -15.25 -4.33
C THR A 136 -5.72 -16.14 -3.20
N GLN A 137 -5.11 -15.99 -2.04
CA GLN A 137 -5.53 -16.64 -0.81
C GLN A 137 -5.50 -15.60 0.31
N PRO A 138 -6.60 -15.44 1.09
CA PRO A 138 -6.59 -14.59 2.27
C PRO A 138 -5.48 -14.98 3.26
N SER A 139 -4.86 -13.98 3.87
CA SER A 139 -3.87 -14.09 4.94
C SER A 139 -4.21 -13.10 6.05
N SER A 140 -3.66 -13.26 7.26
CA SER A 140 -4.06 -12.51 8.46
C SER A 140 -4.19 -11.00 8.25
N ASP A 141 -3.22 -10.42 7.55
CA ASP A 141 -3.13 -8.97 7.34
C ASP A 141 -3.13 -8.59 5.86
N GLY A 142 -3.48 -9.49 4.95
CA GLY A 142 -3.38 -9.24 3.51
C GLY A 142 -3.75 -10.46 2.67
N PHE A 143 -3.09 -10.61 1.52
CA PHE A 143 -3.31 -11.73 0.62
C PHE A 143 -1.99 -12.34 0.17
N ILE A 144 -2.00 -13.64 -0.05
CA ILE A 144 -0.97 -14.32 -0.82
C ILE A 144 -1.45 -14.34 -2.27
N TYR A 145 -0.62 -13.83 -3.18
CA TYR A 145 -0.80 -13.84 -4.62
C TYR A 145 0.14 -14.88 -5.19
N GLN A 146 -0.39 -15.82 -5.94
CA GLN A 146 0.41 -16.68 -6.79
C GLN A 146 0.15 -16.29 -8.23
N LEU A 147 1.22 -15.87 -8.91
CA LEU A 147 1.18 -15.31 -10.25
C LEU A 147 1.99 -16.18 -11.19
N VAL A 148 1.56 -16.21 -12.45
CA VAL A 148 2.42 -16.56 -13.57
C VAL A 148 2.75 -15.25 -14.29
N VAL A 149 4.02 -14.88 -14.33
CA VAL A 149 4.46 -13.62 -14.95
C VAL A 149 5.30 -13.93 -16.19
N ALA A 150 5.01 -13.23 -17.28
CA ALA A 150 5.87 -13.21 -18.46
C ALA A 150 6.90 -12.09 -18.31
N VAL A 151 8.15 -12.40 -18.62
CA VAL A 151 9.26 -11.44 -18.56
C VAL A 151 10.05 -11.45 -19.87
N THR A 152 10.91 -10.46 -20.06
CA THR A 152 11.94 -10.44 -21.11
C THR A 152 13.31 -10.10 -20.51
N GLY A 153 14.37 -10.16 -21.32
CA GLY A 153 15.75 -9.84 -20.92
C GLY A 153 16.63 -11.02 -20.52
N SER A 154 16.08 -12.23 -20.43
CA SER A 154 16.83 -13.45 -20.09
C SER A 154 17.37 -14.24 -21.30
N GLY A 155 17.27 -13.69 -22.51
CA GLY A 155 17.75 -14.32 -23.76
C GLY A 155 16.80 -15.35 -24.38
N ALA A 156 15.74 -15.75 -23.68
CA ALA A 156 14.63 -16.53 -24.24
C ALA A 156 13.47 -15.61 -24.66
N GLU A 157 12.68 -16.02 -25.67
CA GLU A 157 11.43 -15.32 -25.99
C GLU A 157 10.42 -15.51 -24.86
N SER A 158 10.14 -14.42 -24.15
CA SER A 158 9.05 -14.28 -23.18
C SER A 158 8.92 -15.41 -22.13
N PRO A 159 9.99 -15.75 -21.39
CA PRO A 159 9.88 -16.81 -20.39
C PRO A 159 8.88 -16.46 -19.29
N GLN A 160 8.25 -17.51 -18.78
CA GLN A 160 7.28 -17.40 -17.70
C GLN A 160 7.89 -17.89 -16.38
N TYR A 161 7.48 -17.25 -15.30
CA TYR A 161 7.87 -17.59 -13.95
C TYR A 161 6.64 -17.74 -13.07
N ASP A 162 6.67 -18.76 -12.21
CA ASP A 162 5.74 -18.88 -11.09
C ASP A 162 6.29 -18.02 -9.94
N ALA A 163 5.52 -17.01 -9.53
CA ALA A 163 5.85 -16.09 -8.44
C ALA A 163 4.83 -16.21 -7.31
N VAL A 164 5.31 -16.11 -6.06
CA VAL A 164 4.46 -16.06 -4.86
C VAL A 164 4.82 -14.79 -4.08
N VAL A 165 3.83 -13.92 -3.88
CA VAL A 165 3.97 -12.65 -3.18
C VAL A 165 2.95 -12.60 -2.05
N TRP A 166 3.36 -12.12 -0.88
CA TRP A 166 2.42 -11.71 0.16
C TRP A 166 2.30 -10.19 0.16
N GLY A 167 1.10 -9.64 0.35
CA GLY A 167 0.95 -8.20 0.42
C GLY A 167 -0.45 -7.64 0.66
N ILE A 168 -0.50 -6.33 0.92
CA ILE A 168 -1.73 -5.55 1.14
C ILE A 168 -1.90 -4.56 -0.01
N LEU A 169 -3.02 -4.63 -0.74
CA LEU A 169 -3.32 -3.70 -1.83
C LEU A 169 -3.43 -2.26 -1.32
N GLY A 170 -3.02 -1.31 -2.15
CA GLY A 170 -3.03 0.12 -1.81
C GLY A 170 -1.91 0.54 -0.83
N THR A 171 -1.01 -0.37 -0.47
CA THR A 171 0.14 -0.10 0.41
C THR A 171 1.45 -0.56 -0.24
N MET A 172 2.58 -0.23 0.39
CA MET A 172 3.91 -0.74 0.02
C MET A 172 4.33 -2.00 0.81
N ARG A 173 3.45 -2.59 1.63
CA ARG A 173 3.78 -3.71 2.52
C ARG A 173 3.71 -5.04 1.76
N TRP A 174 4.70 -5.31 0.91
CA TRP A 174 4.77 -6.51 0.07
C TRP A 174 6.07 -7.30 0.32
N GLU A 175 5.99 -8.61 0.13
CA GLU A 175 7.10 -9.55 0.33
C GLU A 175 7.11 -10.58 -0.81
N LEU A 176 8.22 -10.69 -1.53
CA LEU A 176 8.43 -11.77 -2.49
C LEU A 176 8.84 -13.03 -1.73
N ARG A 177 8.02 -14.08 -1.82
CA ARG A 177 8.26 -15.36 -1.12
C ARG A 177 8.86 -16.43 -2.02
N SER A 178 8.55 -16.40 -3.31
CA SER A 178 9.13 -17.33 -4.28
C SER A 178 9.09 -16.75 -5.69
N PHE A 179 10.08 -17.11 -6.50
CA PHE A 179 10.16 -16.77 -7.93
C PHE A 179 10.93 -17.89 -8.64
N LYS A 180 10.24 -18.69 -9.45
CA LYS A 180 10.80 -19.90 -10.07
C LYS A 180 10.44 -19.97 -11.56
N PRO A 181 11.34 -20.46 -12.42
CA PRO A 181 11.00 -20.73 -13.82
C PRO A 181 9.80 -21.67 -13.91
N LYS A 182 8.93 -21.45 -14.91
CA LYS A 182 7.76 -22.28 -15.20
C LYS A 182 8.10 -23.48 -16.09
#